data_AF-A0A821L4S3-F1
#
_entry.id   AF-A0A821L4S3-F1
#
_cell.length_a   1.000
_cell.length_b   1.000
_cell.length_c   1.000
_cell.angle_alpha   90.00
_cell.angle_beta   90.00
_cell.angle_gamma   90.00
#
_symmetry.space_group_name_H-M   'P 1'
#
loop_
_entity.id
_entity.type
_entity.pdbx_description
1 polymer ?
#
loop_
_entity_poly.entity_id
_entity_poly.type
_entity_poly.pdbx_seq_one_letter_code
_entity_poly.pdbx_strand_id
1 'polypeptide(L)'
;MLDHKIEYTSISSLNLCRGKKGSPVRMFTDICRSKFPPLDDINYKYCFECNRYTLLTNQHCFQCQSCTSKDGLPYKHCSLCQRCVKAERIHCNTCN
;
A
#
# COMPACT_ATOMS: atom_id res chain seq x y z
N MET A 1 -3.60 3.21 -8.93
CA MET A 1 -3.18 1.95 -8.31
C MET A 1 -4.21 1.55 -7.27
N LEU A 2 -4.68 0.31 -7.33
CA LEU A 2 -5.51 -0.32 -6.29
C LEU A 2 -4.62 -1.10 -5.32
N ASP A 3 -5.05 -1.24 -4.07
CA ASP A 3 -4.28 -1.93 -3.02
C ASP A 3 -4.47 -3.47 -3.06
N HIS A 4 -5.28 -3.98 -3.99
CA HIS A 4 -5.56 -5.41 -4.17
C HIS A 4 -4.28 -6.20 -4.48
N LYS A 5 -4.01 -7.22 -3.67
CA LYS A 5 -2.90 -8.16 -3.88
C LYS A 5 -3.32 -9.19 -4.94
N ILE A 6 -2.53 -9.28 -6.00
CA ILE A 6 -2.71 -10.29 -7.05
C ILE A 6 -1.83 -11.49 -6.71
N GLU A 7 -2.46 -12.63 -6.48
CA GLU A 7 -1.78 -13.92 -6.32
C GLU A 7 -1.71 -14.66 -7.65
N TYR A 8 -0.63 -15.41 -7.86
CA TYR A 8 -0.41 -16.20 -9.06
C TYR A 8 -0.26 -17.67 -8.69
N THR A 9 -0.85 -18.55 -9.48
CA THR A 9 -0.87 -20.00 -9.24
C THR A 9 0.42 -20.71 -9.70
N SER A 10 1.13 -20.19 -10.70
CA SER A 10 2.37 -20.78 -11.22
C SER A 10 3.47 -19.73 -11.38
N ILE A 11 4.24 -19.51 -10.32
CA ILE A 11 5.44 -18.68 -10.36
C ILE A 11 6.67 -19.60 -10.33
N SER A 12 7.08 -20.12 -11.48
CA SER A 12 8.34 -20.86 -11.61
C SER A 12 9.55 -19.96 -11.90
N SER A 13 9.35 -18.68 -12.27
CA SER A 13 10.43 -17.76 -12.66
C SER A 13 10.62 -16.53 -11.76
N LEU A 14 9.75 -16.30 -10.77
CA LEU A 14 9.87 -15.21 -9.81
C LEU A 14 10.05 -15.79 -8.40
N ASN A 15 11.31 -16.04 -8.01
CA ASN A 15 11.70 -16.33 -6.62
C ASN A 15 11.32 -15.21 -5.60
N LEU A 16 10.51 -14.22 -6.01
CA LEU A 16 10.08 -13.05 -5.23
C LEU A 16 8.94 -13.36 -4.24
N CYS A 17 8.16 -14.43 -4.44
CA CYS A 17 6.94 -14.67 -3.65
C CYS A 17 7.11 -15.70 -2.52
N ARG A 18 8.33 -15.98 -2.07
CA ARG A 18 8.58 -16.86 -0.90
C ARG A 18 8.52 -16.15 0.45
N GLY A 19 8.13 -14.88 0.50
CA GLY A 19 8.03 -14.10 1.73
C GLY A 19 6.58 -13.82 2.15
N LYS A 20 6.33 -13.72 3.47
CA LYS A 20 5.06 -13.30 4.11
C LYS A 20 4.50 -11.94 3.62
N LYS A 21 5.19 -11.24 2.72
CA LYS A 21 4.88 -9.87 2.26
C LYS A 21 3.93 -9.84 1.05
N GLY A 22 3.63 -10.98 0.44
CA GLY A 22 2.73 -11.09 -0.71
C GLY A 22 3.35 -10.58 -2.02
N SER A 23 2.58 -10.64 -3.11
CA SER A 23 3.01 -10.19 -4.44
C SER A 23 3.26 -8.67 -4.48
N PRO A 24 4.28 -8.17 -5.19
CA PRO A 24 4.49 -6.73 -5.41
C PRO A 24 3.56 -6.15 -6.49
N VAL A 25 2.86 -6.99 -7.26
CA VAL A 25 2.05 -6.54 -8.40
C VAL A 25 0.73 -5.91 -7.93
N ARG A 26 0.36 -4.79 -8.54
CA ARG A 26 -0.88 -4.04 -8.26
C ARG A 26 -1.57 -3.68 -9.56
N MET A 27 -2.90 -3.56 -9.52
CA MET A 27 -3.70 -3.14 -10.68
C MET A 27 -3.70 -1.61 -10.84
N PHE A 28 -3.61 -1.16 -12.08
CA PHE A 28 -3.81 0.24 -12.48
C PHE A 28 -5.04 0.30 -13.39
N THR A 29 -5.92 1.24 -13.10
CA THR A 29 -7.16 1.45 -13.84
C THR A 29 -7.56 2.91 -13.71
N ASP A 30 -8.23 3.42 -14.74
CA ASP A 30 -8.83 4.76 -14.77
C ASP A 30 -10.22 4.78 -14.15
N ILE A 31 -10.79 3.60 -13.86
CA ILE A 31 -12.09 3.48 -13.17
C ILE A 31 -11.96 4.00 -11.74
N CYS A 32 -13.05 4.60 -11.23
CA CYS A 32 -13.11 5.11 -9.86
C CYS A 32 -12.84 4.00 -8.84
N ARG A 33 -11.91 4.26 -7.92
CA ARG A 33 -11.37 3.29 -6.96
C ARG A 33 -12.38 2.83 -5.90
N SER A 34 -13.44 3.62 -5.68
CA SER A 34 -14.54 3.25 -4.79
C SER A 34 -15.40 2.12 -5.36
N LYS A 35 -15.43 1.95 -6.68
CA LYS A 35 -16.24 0.93 -7.37
C LYS A 35 -15.60 -0.45 -7.39
N PHE A 36 -14.43 -0.62 -6.78
CA PHE A 36 -13.68 -1.88 -6.80
C PHE A 36 -13.51 -2.43 -5.38
N PRO A 37 -14.58 -3.04 -4.81
CA PRO A 37 -14.47 -3.72 -3.53
C PRO A 37 -13.50 -4.92 -3.63
N PRO A 38 -12.80 -5.25 -2.54
CA PRO A 38 -12.00 -6.45 -2.45
C PRO A 38 -12.91 -7.68 -2.54
N LEU A 39 -12.34 -8.81 -2.99
CA LEU A 39 -13.04 -10.10 -2.96
C LEU A 39 -13.18 -10.64 -1.52
N ASP A 40 -12.23 -10.27 -0.64
CA ASP A 40 -12.20 -10.66 0.76
C ASP A 40 -12.22 -9.43 1.67
N ASP A 41 -13.18 -9.36 2.60
CA ASP A 41 -13.27 -8.25 3.56
C ASP A 41 -12.32 -8.39 4.75
N ILE A 42 -11.73 -9.57 4.97
CA ILE A 42 -10.90 -9.85 6.16
C ILE A 42 -9.60 -9.03 6.16
N ASN A 43 -9.02 -8.80 4.97
CA ASN A 43 -7.69 -8.20 4.84
C ASN A 43 -7.71 -6.73 4.38
N TYR A 44 -8.90 -6.19 4.12
CA TYR A 44 -9.09 -4.89 3.52
C TYR A 44 -10.09 -4.06 4.31
N LYS A 45 -9.99 -2.75 4.17
CA LYS A 45 -10.93 -1.79 4.76
C LYS A 45 -11.19 -0.66 3.79
N TYR A 46 -12.35 -0.05 3.91
CA TYR A 46 -12.65 1.18 3.18
C TYR A 46 -12.03 2.39 3.89
N CYS A 47 -11.33 3.24 3.13
CA CYS A 47 -10.88 4.54 3.60
C CYS A 47 -11.80 5.61 3.04
N PHE A 48 -12.57 6.24 3.92
CA PHE A 48 -13.52 7.30 3.57
C PHE A 48 -12.84 8.55 3.03
N GLU A 49 -11.73 8.99 3.65
CA GLU A 49 -10.95 10.16 3.19
C GLU A 49 -10.45 10.01 1.75
N CYS A 50 -9.99 8.80 1.39
CA CYS A 50 -9.49 8.51 0.04
C CYS A 50 -10.56 7.98 -0.93
N ASN A 51 -11.78 7.73 -0.45
CA ASN A 51 -12.86 7.02 -1.16
C ASN A 51 -12.38 5.75 -1.88
N ARG A 52 -11.64 4.87 -1.18
CA ARG A 52 -11.10 3.63 -1.77
C ARG A 52 -10.88 2.52 -0.75
N TYR A 53 -10.84 1.28 -1.22
CA TYR A 53 -10.42 0.14 -0.41
C TYR A 53 -8.89 0.08 -0.30
N THR A 54 -8.42 -0.21 0.90
CA THR A 54 -6.99 -0.30 1.27
C THR A 54 -6.76 -1.52 2.14
N LEU A 55 -5.51 -1.96 2.28
CA LEU A 55 -5.18 -3.02 3.23
C LEU A 55 -5.53 -2.58 4.66
N LEU A 56 -5.96 -3.53 5.49
CA LEU A 56 -6.37 -3.27 6.88
C LEU A 56 -5.29 -2.51 7.68
N THR A 57 -4.04 -2.88 7.45
CA THR A 57 -2.82 -2.32 8.05
C THR A 57 -2.36 -1.00 7.44
N ASN A 58 -2.90 -0.59 6.28
CA ASN A 58 -2.58 0.69 5.66
C ASN A 58 -3.27 1.80 6.45
N GLN A 59 -2.50 2.70 7.05
CA GLN A 59 -3.03 3.85 7.77
C GLN A 59 -3.06 5.08 6.85
N HIS A 60 -4.18 5.79 6.85
CA HIS A 60 -4.29 7.07 6.14
C HIS A 60 -3.34 8.07 6.79
N CYS A 61 -2.51 8.72 5.98
CA CYS A 61 -1.69 9.82 6.45
C CYS A 61 -2.44 11.12 6.25
N PHE A 62 -2.86 11.75 7.35
CA PHE A 62 -3.56 13.04 7.31
C PHE A 62 -2.68 14.19 6.78
N GLN A 63 -1.36 14.12 6.96
CA GLN A 63 -0.43 15.13 6.42
C GLN A 63 -0.28 15.03 4.89
N CYS A 64 -0.26 13.81 4.34
CA CYS A 64 -0.24 13.60 2.88
C CYS A 64 -1.64 13.47 2.27
N GLN A 65 -2.71 13.54 3.08
CA GLN A 65 -4.10 13.28 2.71
C GLN A 65 -4.28 12.02 1.85
N SER A 66 -3.52 10.97 2.15
CA SER A 66 -3.50 9.76 1.32
C SER A 66 -3.08 8.51 2.07
N CYS A 67 -3.59 7.36 1.61
CA CYS A 67 -3.12 6.04 2.03
C CYS A 67 -1.90 5.66 1.18
N THR A 68 -0.71 5.75 1.77
CA THR A 68 0.57 5.68 1.04
C THR A 68 1.27 4.31 1.12
N SER A 69 0.84 3.41 2.01
CA SER A 69 1.49 2.11 2.13
C SER A 69 1.30 1.29 0.86
N LYS A 70 2.40 0.80 0.29
CA LYS A 70 2.40 -0.04 -0.92
C LYS A 70 2.48 -1.53 -0.61
N ASP A 71 3.13 -1.86 0.50
CA ASP A 71 3.44 -3.24 0.90
C ASP A 71 2.47 -3.78 1.97
N GLY A 72 1.52 -2.96 2.42
CA GLY A 72 0.63 -3.32 3.53
C GLY A 72 1.30 -3.27 4.91
N LEU A 73 2.49 -2.69 5.01
CA LEU A 73 3.10 -2.38 6.31
C LEU A 73 2.78 -0.93 6.69
N PRO A 74 2.74 -0.57 7.98
CA PRO A 74 2.57 0.83 8.36
C PRO A 74 3.75 1.68 7.83
N TYR A 75 3.41 2.80 7.20
CA TYR A 75 4.37 3.80 6.75
C TYR A 75 4.32 4.97 7.72
N LYS A 76 5.45 5.64 7.93
CA LYS A 76 5.53 6.86 8.74
C LYS A 76 5.72 8.07 7.85
N HIS A 77 5.09 9.18 8.19
CA HIS A 77 5.33 10.45 7.52
C HIS A 77 6.66 11.05 7.98
N CYS A 78 7.48 11.51 7.04
CA CYS A 78 8.65 12.30 7.32
C CYS A 78 8.35 13.76 7.05
N SER A 79 8.29 14.58 8.09
CA SER A 79 7.97 16.02 7.99
C SER A 79 9.04 16.82 7.24
N LEU A 80 10.28 16.34 7.19
CA LEU A 80 11.36 17.00 6.45
C LEU A 80 11.22 16.76 4.95
N CYS A 81 11.02 15.50 4.54
CA CYS A 81 10.80 15.15 3.12
C CYS A 81 9.35 15.35 2.64
N GLN A 82 8.42 15.73 3.52
CA GLN A 82 6.98 15.87 3.24
C GLN A 82 6.36 14.64 2.54
N ARG A 83 6.82 13.44 2.93
CA ARG A 83 6.36 12.19 2.32
C ARG A 83 6.35 11.03 3.29
N CYS A 84 5.47 10.06 3.04
CA CYS A 84 5.44 8.81 3.75
C CYS A 84 6.52 7.83 3.26
N VAL A 85 7.23 7.23 4.21
CA VAL A 85 8.26 6.23 3.98
C VAL A 85 7.98 4.97 4.81
N LYS A 86 8.62 3.85 4.44
CA LYS A 86 8.58 2.63 5.26
C LYS A 86 9.05 2.95 6.68
N ALA A 87 8.42 2.34 7.69
CA ALA A 87 8.73 2.59 9.10
C ALA A 87 10.23 2.42 9.43
N GLU A 88 10.89 1.46 8.78
CA GLU A 88 12.33 1.14 8.93
C GLU A 88 13.27 2.22 8.37
N ARG A 89 12.80 3.13 7.49
CA ARG A 89 13.65 4.18 6.91
C ARG A 89 13.81 5.34 7.88
N ILE A 90 15.00 5.91 7.96
CA ILE A 90 15.32 7.06 8.81
C ILE A 90 15.72 8.23 7.90
N HIS A 91 15.33 9.44 8.28
CA HIS A 91 15.77 10.66 7.58
C HIS A 91 17.27 10.83 7.79
N CYS A 92 18.02 11.05 6.70
CA CYS A 92 19.45 11.31 6.79
C CYS A 92 19.66 12.82 6.90
N ASN A 93 20.14 13.30 8.04
CA ASN A 93 20.31 14.74 8.30
C ASN A 93 21.33 15.41 7.36
N THR A 94 22.26 14.65 6.77
CA THR A 94 23.24 15.18 5.82
C THR A 94 22.69 15.30 4.41
N CYS A 95 21.69 14.49 4.04
CA CYS A 95 21.17 14.42 2.67
C CYS A 95 19.87 15.20 2.45
N ASN A 96 19.42 15.96 3.46
CA ASN A 96 18.12 16.68 3.54
C ASN A 96 17.23 16.60 2.30
#